data_AF-A0A0M3J1D2-F1
#
_entry.id   AF-A0A0M3J1D2-F1
#
_cell.length_a   1.000
_cell.length_b   1.000
_cell.length_c   1.000
_cell.angle_alpha   90.00
_cell.angle_beta   90.00
_cell.angle_gamma   90.00
#
_symmetry.space_group_name_H-M   'P 1'
#
loop_
_entity.id
_entity.type
_entity.pdbx_description
1 polymer ?
#
loop_
_entity_poly.entity_id
_entity_poly.type
_entity_poly.pdbx_seq_one_letter_code
_entity_poly.pdbx_strand_id
1 'polypeptide(L)'
;MEAEIRQLVQTTVEEVISKAEAILNSPYMVSFSSSITQKGFLLRRQRNNGISTNICKSIIDEHDSIEICARDRSKGEEILELDDPQIARAHWIQLFKMNMQMTVIQNTFLQILSNYQHLRPIWCFARNLSDKSESCIGRIRNDKRFIQHCENVLAAMNAIMENLDEPDCRDALLQQLGVNHFFYDVCEPHFEVFHSAFKESMRTTLHGTDALNENLEQAWNMIFEIIKSNMCVGLSTQRYDYLSRRMTPKEFIIVKSTWHKAKVFNTKHLGAKIRQLAIQVNFIRIIRRISSASIPFTYLAM
;
A
#
# COMPACT_ATOMS: atom_id res chain seq x y z
N MET A 1 -2.66 33.23 -25.14
CA MET A 1 -3.15 31.89 -24.72
C MET A 1 -2.04 30.92 -24.30
N GLU A 2 -1.12 30.48 -25.17
CA GLU A 2 -0.07 29.52 -24.77
C GLU A 2 0.95 30.11 -23.76
N ALA A 3 1.37 31.36 -23.96
CA ALA A 3 2.26 32.07 -23.04
C ALA A 3 1.62 32.31 -21.66
N GLU A 4 0.33 32.66 -21.64
CA GLU A 4 -0.43 32.87 -20.40
C GLU A 4 -0.65 31.56 -19.62
N ILE A 5 -0.85 30.44 -20.32
CA ILE A 5 -0.96 29.12 -19.68
C ILE A 5 0.40 28.65 -19.16
N ARG A 6 1.49 28.88 -19.91
CA ARG A 6 2.85 28.59 -19.42
C ARG A 6 3.17 29.40 -18.17
N GLN A 7 2.86 30.69 -18.17
CA GLN A 7 3.06 31.57 -17.02
C GLN A 7 2.18 31.15 -15.83
N LEU A 8 0.91 30.81 -16.06
CA LEU A 8 0.02 30.31 -15.01
C LEU A 8 0.51 29.00 -14.40
N VAL A 9 0.99 28.04 -15.21
CA VAL A 9 1.55 26.78 -14.73
C VAL A 9 2.84 27.02 -13.96
N GLN A 10 3.73 27.85 -14.47
CA GLN A 10 4.99 28.23 -13.81
C GLN A 10 4.73 28.86 -12.44
N THR A 11 3.87 29.89 -12.38
CA THR A 11 3.52 30.59 -11.14
C THR A 11 2.79 29.67 -10.15
N THR A 12 1.88 28.81 -10.62
CA THR A 12 1.18 27.85 -9.74
C THR A 12 2.16 26.83 -9.16
N VAL A 13 3.12 26.34 -9.96
CA VAL A 13 4.14 25.40 -9.51
C VAL A 13 5.08 26.06 -8.50
N GLU A 14 5.53 27.29 -8.76
CA GLU A 14 6.37 28.05 -7.84
C GLU A 14 5.65 28.38 -6.52
N GLU A 15 4.36 28.73 -6.55
CA GLU A 15 3.54 28.91 -5.36
C GLU A 15 3.36 27.60 -4.57
N VAL A 16 3.13 26.48 -5.24
CA VAL A 16 2.98 25.18 -4.59
C VAL A 16 4.29 24.74 -3.96
N ILE A 17 5.43 24.94 -4.63
CA ILE A 17 6.76 24.66 -4.08
C ILE A 17 7.03 25.56 -2.87
N SER A 18 6.81 26.87 -3.00
CA SER A 18 7.03 27.83 -1.91
C SER A 18 6.12 27.57 -0.71
N LYS A 19 4.84 27.26 -0.92
CA LYS A 19 3.91 26.89 0.17
C LYS A 19 4.29 25.55 0.79
N ALA A 20 4.73 24.57 0.01
CA ALA A 20 5.23 23.30 0.54
C ALA A 20 6.50 23.50 1.38
N GLU A 21 7.43 24.36 0.94
CA GLU A 21 8.63 24.73 1.70
C GLU A 21 8.30 25.50 2.98
N ALA A 22 7.35 26.43 2.94
CA ALA A 22 6.88 27.17 4.12
C ALA A 22 6.16 26.26 5.12
N ILE A 23 5.39 25.27 4.64
CA ILE A 23 4.74 24.26 5.48
C ILE A 23 5.79 23.34 6.12
N LEU A 24 6.77 22.87 5.34
CA LEU A 24 7.84 21.97 5.82
C LEU A 24 8.79 22.64 6.82
N ASN A 25 9.02 23.95 6.70
CA ASN A 25 9.87 24.73 7.58
C ASN A 25 9.10 25.43 8.72
N SER A 26 7.78 25.26 8.79
CA SER A 26 6.97 25.85 9.86
C SER A 26 7.18 25.11 11.18
N PRO A 27 7.43 25.83 12.30
CA PRO A 27 7.45 25.26 13.65
C PRO A 27 6.18 24.46 13.99
N TYR A 28 5.07 24.82 13.35
CA TYR A 28 3.81 24.10 13.48
C TYR A 28 3.88 22.68 12.91
N MET A 29 4.57 22.38 11.80
CA MET A 29 4.66 21.01 11.26
C MET A 29 5.51 20.08 12.14
N VAL A 30 6.52 20.61 12.83
CA VAL A 30 7.30 19.87 13.83
C VAL A 30 6.43 19.54 15.06
N SER A 31 5.54 20.46 15.46
CA SER A 31 4.55 20.27 16.54
C SER A 31 3.27 19.49 16.14
N PHE A 32 2.92 19.50 14.85
CA PHE A 32 1.73 18.86 14.26
C PHE A 32 2.02 17.39 13.96
N SER A 33 3.26 17.06 13.56
CA SER A 33 3.78 15.69 13.57
C SER A 33 3.65 15.07 14.96
N SER A 34 4.02 15.79 16.02
CA SER A 34 3.87 15.33 17.40
C SER A 34 2.40 15.28 17.87
N SER A 35 1.55 16.23 17.45
CA SER A 35 0.11 16.26 17.78
C SER A 35 -0.73 15.22 17.02
N ILE A 36 -0.42 14.90 15.76
CA ILE A 36 -1.01 13.78 15.00
C ILE A 36 -0.58 12.46 15.61
N THR A 37 0.68 12.35 16.06
CA THR A 37 1.15 11.15 16.77
C THR A 37 0.37 10.96 18.08
N GLN A 38 0.03 12.03 18.79
CA GLN A 38 -0.71 11.97 20.06
C GLN A 38 -2.23 11.76 19.87
N LYS A 39 -2.89 12.43 18.91
CA LYS A 39 -4.32 12.20 18.57
C LYS A 39 -4.54 10.85 17.87
N GLY A 40 -3.61 10.42 17.02
CA GLY A 40 -3.60 9.08 16.43
C GLY A 40 -3.37 7.98 17.47
N PHE A 41 -2.59 8.26 18.53
CA PHE A 41 -2.40 7.34 19.67
C PHE A 41 -3.63 7.27 20.59
N LEU A 42 -4.34 8.39 20.81
CA LEU A 42 -5.58 8.42 21.60
C LEU A 42 -6.75 7.73 20.86
N LEU A 43 -6.87 7.93 19.55
CA LEU A 43 -7.82 7.19 18.70
C LEU A 43 -7.44 5.69 18.58
N ARG A 44 -6.14 5.35 18.61
CA ARG A 44 -5.64 3.95 18.69
C ARG A 44 -6.10 3.21 19.94
N ARG A 45 -6.16 3.88 21.10
CA ARG A 45 -6.53 3.22 22.37
C ARG A 45 -8.04 2.95 22.49
N GLN A 46 -8.87 3.77 21.86
CA GLN A 46 -10.33 3.56 21.85
C GLN A 46 -10.79 2.56 20.77
N ARG A 47 -10.05 2.39 19.67
CA ARG A 47 -10.41 1.45 18.59
C ARG A 47 -9.77 0.06 18.70
N ASN A 48 -8.53 -0.06 19.19
CA ASN A 48 -7.86 -1.37 19.21
C ASN A 48 -8.38 -2.36 20.27
N ASN A 49 -9.12 -1.89 21.29
CA ASN A 49 -9.70 -2.78 22.30
C ASN A 49 -11.00 -3.48 21.85
N GLY A 50 -11.49 -3.23 20.63
CA GLY A 50 -12.77 -3.78 20.18
C GLY A 50 -12.86 -4.18 18.70
N ILE A 51 -11.79 -4.09 17.91
CA ILE A 51 -11.86 -4.33 16.45
C ILE A 51 -11.36 -5.72 16.05
N SER A 52 -10.43 -6.32 16.78
CA SER A 52 -9.84 -7.62 16.36
C SER A 52 -10.73 -8.84 16.62
N THR A 53 -11.74 -8.72 17.49
CA THR A 53 -12.63 -9.85 17.86
C THR A 53 -14.09 -9.64 17.46
N ASN A 54 -14.51 -8.41 17.15
CA ASN A 54 -15.92 -8.10 16.91
C ASN A 54 -16.31 -8.02 15.43
N ILE A 55 -15.38 -7.75 14.50
CA ILE A 55 -15.72 -7.74 13.06
C ILE A 55 -16.04 -9.16 12.57
N CYS A 56 -15.31 -10.18 13.05
CA CYS A 56 -15.66 -11.57 12.76
C CYS A 56 -16.97 -11.99 13.44
N LYS A 57 -17.28 -11.53 14.66
CA LYS A 57 -18.52 -11.94 15.34
C LYS A 57 -19.78 -11.28 14.77
N SER A 58 -19.73 -10.00 14.41
CA SER A 58 -20.94 -9.29 13.94
C SER A 58 -21.40 -9.68 12.54
N ILE A 59 -20.60 -10.44 11.79
CA ILE A 59 -20.94 -10.97 10.46
C ILE A 59 -21.38 -12.45 10.54
N ILE A 60 -21.06 -13.15 11.64
CA ILE A 60 -21.34 -14.59 11.81
C ILE A 60 -22.73 -14.87 12.44
N ASP A 61 -23.38 -13.89 13.07
CA ASP A 61 -24.58 -14.14 13.89
C ASP A 61 -25.94 -14.08 13.15
N GLU A 62 -26.01 -14.16 11.81
CA GLU A 62 -27.30 -14.09 11.07
C GLU A 62 -27.65 -15.27 10.12
N HIS A 63 -26.91 -16.37 10.11
CA HIS A 63 -27.29 -17.55 9.31
C HIS A 63 -27.17 -18.87 10.07
N ASP A 64 -28.13 -19.10 10.98
CA ASP A 64 -28.48 -20.44 11.43
C ASP A 64 -29.49 -21.09 10.47
N SER A 65 -29.29 -22.38 10.19
CA SER A 65 -30.09 -23.29 9.35
C SER A 65 -29.61 -23.49 7.90
N ILE A 66 -28.47 -24.17 7.71
CA ILE A 66 -28.23 -24.92 6.47
C ILE A 66 -28.55 -26.39 6.73
N GLU A 67 -29.72 -26.78 6.23
CA GLU A 67 -30.15 -28.16 6.08
C GLU A 67 -29.19 -28.88 5.10
N ILE A 68 -28.50 -29.91 5.57
CA ILE A 68 -27.59 -30.72 4.75
C ILE A 68 -28.45 -31.57 3.80
N CYS A 69 -28.74 -31.04 2.61
CA CYS A 69 -29.24 -31.84 1.51
C CYS A 69 -28.09 -32.72 0.97
N ALA A 70 -28.02 -33.96 1.46
CA ALA A 70 -27.19 -35.01 0.89
C ALA A 70 -27.62 -35.28 -0.56
N ARG A 71 -26.89 -34.73 -1.54
CA ARG A 71 -27.07 -35.08 -2.95
C ARG A 71 -26.28 -36.35 -3.29
N ASP A 72 -27.07 -37.29 -3.77
CA ASP A 72 -26.79 -38.55 -4.46
C ASP A 72 -25.36 -38.74 -5.01
N ARG A 73 -24.68 -39.77 -4.49
CA ARG A 73 -23.41 -40.31 -5.00
C ARG A 73 -23.69 -41.24 -6.18
N SER A 74 -23.88 -40.68 -7.37
CA SER A 74 -23.66 -41.44 -8.61
C SER A 74 -23.61 -40.52 -9.83
N LYS A 75 -22.41 -40.10 -10.23
CA LYS A 75 -21.98 -39.81 -11.60
C LYS A 75 -20.46 -39.57 -11.56
N GLY A 76 -19.76 -40.06 -12.57
CA GLY A 76 -18.32 -40.34 -12.56
C GLY A 76 -17.43 -39.19 -12.10
N GLU A 77 -16.23 -39.54 -11.63
CA GLU A 77 -15.16 -38.62 -11.25
C GLU A 77 -14.76 -37.72 -12.43
N GLU A 78 -15.53 -36.66 -12.64
CA GLU A 78 -15.09 -35.48 -13.35
C GLU A 78 -14.11 -34.78 -12.40
N ILE A 79 -12.82 -34.83 -12.72
CA ILE A 79 -11.78 -34.11 -11.98
C ILE A 79 -12.18 -32.64 -12.06
N LEU A 80 -12.71 -32.08 -10.96
CA LEU A 80 -13.01 -30.66 -10.83
C LEU A 80 -11.71 -29.89 -11.03
N GLU A 81 -11.54 -29.32 -12.22
CA GLU A 81 -10.44 -28.41 -12.53
C GLU A 81 -10.61 -27.17 -11.64
N LEU A 82 -9.66 -26.96 -10.73
CA LEU A 82 -9.69 -25.81 -9.82
C LEU A 82 -9.47 -24.54 -10.63
N ASP A 83 -10.28 -23.51 -10.36
CA ASP A 83 -10.02 -22.18 -10.92
C ASP A 83 -8.75 -21.55 -10.32
N ASP A 84 -8.22 -20.52 -11.00
CA ASP A 84 -7.01 -19.82 -10.59
C ASP A 84 -7.05 -19.34 -9.11
N PRO A 85 -8.12 -18.69 -8.61
CA PRO A 85 -8.27 -18.39 -7.18
C PRO A 85 -8.21 -19.59 -6.24
N GLN A 86 -8.84 -20.72 -6.59
CA GLN A 86 -8.78 -21.95 -5.79
C GLN A 86 -7.35 -22.52 -5.76
N ILE A 87 -6.62 -22.47 -6.88
CA ILE A 87 -5.22 -22.89 -6.97
C ILE A 87 -4.36 -22.06 -6.00
N ALA A 88 -4.52 -20.74 -5.99
CA ALA A 88 -3.80 -19.86 -5.08
C ALA A 88 -4.18 -20.14 -3.60
N ARG A 89 -5.46 -20.42 -3.31
CA ARG A 89 -5.93 -20.80 -1.98
C ARG A 89 -5.30 -22.12 -1.51
N ALA A 90 -5.30 -23.14 -2.37
CA ALA A 90 -4.68 -24.43 -2.09
C ALA A 90 -3.18 -24.27 -1.80
N HIS A 91 -2.49 -23.46 -2.60
CA HIS A 91 -1.08 -23.12 -2.36
C HIS A 91 -0.89 -22.37 -1.04
N TRP A 92 -1.77 -21.42 -0.70
CA TRP A 92 -1.70 -20.71 0.59
C TRP A 92 -1.86 -21.66 1.79
N ILE A 93 -2.75 -22.64 1.71
CA ILE A 93 -2.92 -23.71 2.71
C ILE A 93 -1.68 -24.60 2.78
N GLN A 94 -1.05 -24.92 1.65
CA GLN A 94 0.21 -25.67 1.62
C GLN A 94 1.32 -24.89 2.34
N LEU A 95 1.45 -23.58 2.10
CA LEU A 95 2.40 -22.74 2.83
C LEU A 95 2.15 -22.73 4.34
N PHE A 96 0.90 -22.82 4.79
CA PHE A 96 0.58 -22.96 6.22
C PHE A 96 1.14 -24.27 6.78
N LYS A 97 0.90 -25.40 6.09
CA LYS A 97 1.38 -26.72 6.50
C LYS A 97 2.91 -26.79 6.59
N MET A 98 3.60 -26.02 5.77
CA MET A 98 5.07 -25.91 5.77
C MET A 98 5.61 -24.83 6.71
N ASN A 99 4.74 -24.11 7.43
CA ASN A 99 5.11 -22.97 8.27
C ASN A 99 5.84 -21.85 7.51
N MET A 100 5.47 -21.61 6.24
CA MET A 100 6.15 -20.68 5.34
C MET A 100 5.38 -19.36 5.13
N GLN A 101 4.09 -19.28 5.49
CA GLN A 101 3.27 -18.08 5.27
C GLN A 101 3.89 -16.82 5.90
N MET A 102 4.26 -16.89 7.18
CA MET A 102 4.87 -15.76 7.89
C MET A 102 6.22 -15.37 7.28
N THR A 103 7.03 -16.36 6.91
CA THR A 103 8.33 -16.14 6.26
C THR A 103 8.17 -15.37 4.95
N VAL A 104 7.21 -15.77 4.10
CA VAL A 104 6.89 -15.08 2.84
C VAL A 104 6.41 -13.64 3.11
N ILE A 105 5.53 -13.43 4.09
CA ILE A 105 5.05 -12.07 4.40
C ILE A 105 6.18 -11.18 4.92
N GLN A 106 7.02 -11.68 5.83
CA GLN A 106 8.15 -10.91 6.36
C GLN A 106 9.13 -10.57 5.24
N ASN A 107 9.52 -11.54 4.42
CA ASN A 107 10.44 -11.33 3.32
C ASN A 107 9.87 -10.35 2.29
N THR A 108 8.56 -10.37 2.03
CA THR A 108 7.86 -9.36 1.19
C THR A 108 8.17 -7.94 1.67
N PHE A 109 7.93 -7.63 2.94
CA PHE A 109 8.21 -6.28 3.44
C PHE A 109 9.70 -5.96 3.47
N LEU A 110 10.57 -6.93 3.80
CA LEU A 110 12.01 -6.69 3.78
C LEU A 110 12.53 -6.38 2.37
N GLN A 111 11.97 -7.02 1.35
CA GLN A 111 12.21 -6.67 -0.06
C GLN A 111 11.76 -5.23 -0.36
N ILE A 112 10.57 -4.84 0.10
CA ILE A 112 10.08 -3.46 -0.09
C ILE A 112 11.02 -2.45 0.57
N LEU A 113 11.39 -2.68 1.83
CA LEU A 113 12.25 -1.76 2.59
C LEU A 113 13.68 -1.66 2.04
N SER A 114 14.16 -2.71 1.39
CA SER A 114 15.48 -2.76 0.76
C SER A 114 15.51 -2.05 -0.60
N ASN A 115 14.46 -2.24 -1.39
CA ASN A 115 14.41 -1.77 -2.78
C ASN A 115 13.74 -0.39 -2.94
N TYR A 116 12.82 -0.02 -2.05
CA TYR A 116 12.01 1.19 -2.14
C TYR A 116 12.17 2.08 -0.91
N GLN A 117 13.35 2.70 -0.76
CA GLN A 117 13.67 3.53 0.41
C GLN A 117 12.69 4.67 0.66
N HIS A 118 12.10 5.24 -0.40
CA HIS A 118 11.12 6.31 -0.31
C HIS A 118 9.78 5.87 0.32
N LEU A 119 9.50 4.57 0.40
CA LEU A 119 8.30 4.02 1.04
C LEU A 119 8.48 3.76 2.53
N ARG A 120 9.72 3.73 3.04
CA ARG A 120 10.02 3.51 4.47
C ARG A 120 9.23 4.41 5.43
N PRO A 121 8.97 5.71 5.14
CA PRO A 121 8.24 6.58 6.06
C PRO A 121 6.78 6.15 6.33
N ILE A 122 6.17 5.34 5.45
CA ILE A 122 4.83 4.77 5.63
C ILE A 122 4.77 3.95 6.93
N TRP A 123 5.86 3.21 7.23
CA TRP A 123 5.94 2.38 8.42
C TRP A 123 6.77 3.03 9.52
N CYS A 124 6.17 3.16 10.71
CA CYS A 124 6.87 3.75 11.85
C CYS A 124 8.11 2.98 12.31
N PHE A 125 8.19 1.67 12.06
CA PHE A 125 9.38 0.84 12.35
C PHE A 125 10.49 1.00 11.31
N ALA A 126 10.20 1.58 10.14
CA ALA A 126 11.16 1.72 9.04
C ALA A 126 11.62 3.17 8.79
N ARG A 127 10.96 4.17 9.39
CA ARG A 127 11.19 5.59 9.10
C ARG A 127 12.64 6.06 9.24
N ASN A 128 13.38 5.48 10.20
CA ASN A 128 14.74 5.91 10.54
C ASN A 128 15.83 4.97 9.99
N LEU A 129 15.50 4.07 9.07
CA LEU A 129 16.49 3.20 8.45
C LEU A 129 17.35 4.03 7.50
N SER A 130 18.62 4.25 7.88
CA SER A 130 19.55 5.11 7.14
C SER A 130 20.24 4.39 5.97
N ASP A 131 20.39 3.06 6.01
CA ASP A 131 21.11 2.31 4.98
C ASP A 131 20.52 0.92 4.68
N LYS A 132 20.98 0.32 3.58
CA LYS A 132 20.65 -1.05 3.13
C LYS A 132 21.50 -2.14 3.81
N SER A 133 22.33 -1.80 4.79
CA SER A 133 23.24 -2.79 5.38
C SER A 133 22.46 -3.96 5.97
N GLU A 134 22.99 -5.17 5.83
CA GLU A 134 22.38 -6.41 6.33
C GLU A 134 22.08 -6.35 7.84
N SER A 135 22.92 -5.63 8.58
CA SER A 135 22.73 -5.24 9.99
C SER A 135 21.41 -4.48 10.24
N CYS A 136 21.03 -3.59 9.33
CA CYS A 136 19.81 -2.78 9.44
C CYS A 136 18.54 -3.64 9.25
N ILE A 137 18.56 -4.54 8.25
CA ILE A 137 17.46 -5.47 7.97
C ILE A 137 17.31 -6.51 9.09
N GLY A 138 18.43 -7.02 9.63
CA GLY A 138 18.43 -7.92 10.78
C GLY A 138 17.75 -7.33 12.02
N ARG A 139 17.92 -6.02 12.26
CA ARG A 139 17.25 -5.32 13.37
C ARG A 139 15.73 -5.24 13.21
N ILE A 140 15.24 -5.09 11.98
CA ILE A 140 13.80 -5.00 11.69
C ILE A 140 13.10 -6.32 11.97
N ARG A 141 13.74 -7.46 11.67
CA ARG A 141 13.14 -8.79 11.88
C ARG A 141 12.68 -9.01 13.31
N ASN A 142 13.36 -8.41 14.28
CA ASN A 142 13.06 -8.52 15.71
C ASN A 142 12.24 -7.33 16.24
N ASP A 143 11.88 -6.36 15.41
CA ASP A 143 11.06 -5.22 15.82
C ASP A 143 9.61 -5.67 16.04
N LYS A 144 9.09 -5.45 17.26
CA LYS A 144 7.73 -5.88 17.64
C LYS A 144 6.63 -5.28 16.76
N ARG A 145 6.83 -4.05 16.25
CA ARG A 145 5.84 -3.38 15.39
C ARG A 145 5.88 -3.95 13.97
N PHE A 146 7.06 -4.34 13.50
CA PHE A 146 7.20 -5.07 12.24
C PHE A 146 6.53 -6.44 12.31
N ILE A 147 6.81 -7.22 13.36
CA ILE A 147 6.18 -8.52 13.59
C ILE A 147 4.66 -8.39 13.63
N GLN A 148 4.14 -7.47 14.44
CA GLN A 148 2.70 -7.23 14.53
C GLN A 148 2.08 -6.82 13.18
N HIS A 149 2.79 -6.03 12.37
CA HIS A 149 2.29 -5.66 11.04
C HIS A 149 2.19 -6.89 10.12
N CYS A 150 3.20 -7.76 10.14
CA CYS A 150 3.20 -9.00 9.36
C CYS A 150 2.09 -9.95 9.82
N GLU A 151 1.84 -10.08 11.13
CA GLU A 151 0.73 -10.85 11.67
C GLU A 151 -0.63 -10.32 11.21
N ASN A 152 -0.82 -9.00 11.20
CA ASN A 152 -2.06 -8.39 10.72
C ASN A 152 -2.28 -8.64 9.22
N VAL A 153 -1.21 -8.62 8.43
CA VAL A 153 -1.28 -8.94 6.98
C VAL A 153 -1.57 -10.43 6.77
N LEU A 154 -0.96 -11.32 7.57
CA LEU A 154 -1.26 -12.75 7.54
C LEU A 154 -2.74 -13.02 7.84
N ALA A 155 -3.27 -12.42 8.91
CA ALA A 155 -4.68 -12.54 9.27
C ALA A 155 -5.60 -12.03 8.15
N ALA A 156 -5.25 -10.89 7.52
CA ALA A 156 -6.00 -10.37 6.39
C ALA A 156 -5.97 -11.30 5.18
N MET A 157 -4.80 -11.87 4.84
CA MET A 157 -4.67 -12.85 3.76
C MET A 157 -5.51 -14.10 4.03
N ASN A 158 -5.53 -14.61 5.26
CA ASN A 158 -6.37 -15.74 5.65
C ASN A 158 -7.86 -15.41 5.47
N ALA A 159 -8.31 -14.26 5.96
CA ALA A 159 -9.70 -13.84 5.81
C ALA A 159 -10.09 -13.68 4.32
N ILE A 160 -9.21 -13.15 3.47
CA ILE A 160 -9.45 -13.07 2.03
C ILE A 160 -9.61 -14.46 1.42
N MET A 161 -8.72 -15.39 1.76
CA MET A 161 -8.71 -16.76 1.25
C MET A 161 -9.93 -17.58 1.72
N GLU A 162 -10.40 -17.36 2.94
CA GLU A 162 -11.60 -17.97 3.50
C GLU A 162 -12.89 -17.48 2.80
N ASN A 163 -12.93 -16.22 2.40
CA ASN A 163 -14.10 -15.60 1.75
C ASN A 163 -14.05 -15.65 0.21
N LEU A 164 -13.14 -16.43 -0.39
CA LEU A 164 -12.97 -16.42 -1.86
C LEU A 164 -14.22 -16.89 -2.61
N ASP A 165 -15.04 -17.76 -2.01
CA ASP A 165 -16.31 -18.24 -2.58
C ASP A 165 -17.49 -17.28 -2.35
N GLU A 166 -17.29 -16.24 -1.53
CA GLU A 166 -18.28 -15.23 -1.17
C GLU A 166 -17.83 -13.85 -1.67
N PRO A 167 -18.02 -13.52 -2.96
CA PRO A 167 -17.46 -12.32 -3.57
C PRO A 167 -17.94 -11.03 -2.88
N ASP A 168 -19.20 -10.96 -2.44
CA ASP A 168 -19.73 -9.78 -1.76
C ASP A 168 -19.04 -9.53 -0.40
N CYS A 169 -18.87 -10.59 0.41
CA CYS A 169 -18.17 -10.53 1.70
C CYS A 169 -16.69 -10.15 1.53
N ARG A 170 -16.01 -10.80 0.58
CA ARG A 170 -14.60 -10.53 0.25
C ARG A 170 -14.39 -9.11 -0.25
N ASP A 171 -15.23 -8.65 -1.16
CA ASP A 171 -15.09 -7.33 -1.77
C ASP A 171 -15.38 -6.23 -0.74
N ALA A 172 -16.38 -6.42 0.14
CA ALA A 172 -16.63 -5.52 1.27
C ALA A 172 -15.44 -5.46 2.25
N LEU A 173 -14.85 -6.61 2.61
CA LEU A 173 -13.65 -6.69 3.44
C LEU A 173 -12.48 -5.91 2.80
N LEU A 174 -12.18 -6.17 1.53
CA LEU A 174 -11.09 -5.54 0.80
C LEU A 174 -11.28 -4.04 0.64
N GLN A 175 -12.50 -3.59 0.34
CA GLN A 175 -12.82 -2.16 0.28
C GLN A 175 -12.64 -1.49 1.64
N GLN A 176 -13.06 -2.12 2.74
CA GLN A 176 -12.84 -1.60 4.08
C GLN A 176 -11.35 -1.55 4.45
N LEU A 177 -10.56 -2.54 4.04
CA LEU A 177 -9.09 -2.48 4.14
C LEU A 177 -8.55 -1.30 3.34
N GLY A 178 -9.02 -1.08 2.11
CA GLY A 178 -8.66 0.08 1.28
C GLY A 178 -8.94 1.42 1.97
N VAL A 179 -10.14 1.59 2.54
CA VAL A 179 -10.52 2.78 3.33
C VAL A 179 -9.53 3.02 4.47
N ASN A 180 -9.14 1.97 5.18
CA ASN A 180 -8.18 2.10 6.29
C ASN A 180 -6.78 2.48 5.80
N HIS A 181 -6.36 1.98 4.62
CA HIS A 181 -5.05 2.27 4.04
C HIS A 181 -4.89 3.74 3.62
N PHE A 182 -5.99 4.45 3.33
CA PHE A 182 -5.96 5.90 3.07
C PHE A 182 -5.29 6.67 4.21
N PHE A 183 -5.54 6.29 5.47
CA PHE A 183 -4.98 6.98 6.65
C PHE A 183 -3.50 6.67 6.91
N TYR A 184 -2.90 5.77 6.14
CA TYR A 184 -1.47 5.45 6.17
C TYR A 184 -0.69 6.11 5.02
N ASP A 185 -1.31 7.07 4.32
CA ASP A 185 -0.76 7.71 3.13
C ASP A 185 -0.43 6.71 2.01
N VAL A 186 -1.19 5.60 1.95
CA VAL A 186 -1.05 4.60 0.90
C VAL A 186 -1.84 5.03 -0.35
N CYS A 187 -1.23 4.85 -1.52
CA CYS A 187 -1.87 5.06 -2.81
C CYS A 187 -1.75 3.81 -3.69
N GLU A 188 -2.50 3.80 -4.79
CA GLU A 188 -2.70 2.66 -5.68
C GLU A 188 -1.38 2.02 -6.17
N PRO A 189 -0.33 2.77 -6.56
CA PRO A 189 0.96 2.19 -6.93
C PRO A 189 1.67 1.39 -5.83
N HIS A 190 1.38 1.64 -4.55
CA HIS A 190 1.99 0.89 -3.46
C HIS A 190 1.51 -0.57 -3.45
N PHE A 191 0.29 -0.86 -3.92
CA PHE A 191 -0.20 -2.24 -4.02
C PHE A 191 0.55 -3.04 -5.08
N GLU A 192 0.97 -2.40 -6.18
CA GLU A 192 1.82 -3.03 -7.20
C GLU A 192 3.21 -3.35 -6.66
N VAL A 193 3.76 -2.46 -5.83
CA VAL A 193 5.04 -2.70 -5.14
C VAL A 193 4.91 -3.87 -4.18
N PHE A 194 3.81 -3.95 -3.41
CA PHE A 194 3.54 -5.07 -2.51
C PHE A 194 3.41 -6.38 -3.29
N HIS A 195 2.60 -6.42 -4.34
CA HIS A 195 2.43 -7.60 -5.20
C HIS A 195 3.77 -8.07 -5.78
N SER A 196 4.55 -7.17 -6.37
CA SER A 196 5.85 -7.50 -6.95
C SER A 196 6.81 -8.07 -5.91
N ALA A 197 6.87 -7.46 -4.72
CA ALA A 197 7.70 -7.93 -3.62
C ALA A 197 7.23 -9.27 -3.05
N PHE A 198 5.93 -9.53 -3.05
CA PHE A 198 5.36 -10.80 -2.57
C PHE A 198 5.72 -11.96 -3.50
N LYS A 199 5.62 -11.76 -4.82
CA LYS A 199 6.08 -12.74 -5.81
C LYS A 199 7.57 -13.01 -5.70
N GLU A 200 8.38 -11.95 -5.57
CA GLU A 200 9.82 -12.11 -5.39
C GLU A 200 10.15 -12.84 -4.07
N SER A 201 9.40 -12.55 -3.01
CA SER A 201 9.53 -13.27 -1.75
C SER A 201 9.24 -14.76 -1.92
N MET A 202 8.17 -15.13 -2.64
CA MET A 202 7.88 -16.54 -2.92
C MET A 202 8.99 -17.20 -3.74
N ARG A 203 9.47 -16.57 -4.82
CA ARG A 203 10.56 -17.13 -5.65
C ARG A 203 11.86 -17.37 -4.90
N THR A 204 12.21 -16.44 -4.01
CA THR A 204 13.47 -16.51 -3.25
C THR A 204 13.39 -17.42 -2.02
N THR A 205 12.18 -17.69 -1.53
CA THR A 205 11.95 -18.46 -0.30
C THR A 205 11.52 -19.90 -0.57
N LEU A 206 10.80 -20.15 -1.67
CA LEU A 206 10.22 -21.44 -2.00
C LEU A 206 11.07 -22.16 -3.05
N HIS A 207 11.34 -23.45 -2.84
CA HIS A 207 12.20 -24.26 -3.69
C HIS A 207 11.62 -25.67 -3.87
N GLY A 208 12.13 -26.41 -4.87
CA GLY A 208 11.70 -27.78 -5.12
C GLY A 208 10.22 -27.86 -5.53
N THR A 209 9.47 -28.74 -4.89
CA THR A 209 8.05 -29.00 -5.18
C THR A 209 7.13 -27.84 -4.84
N ASP A 210 7.59 -26.90 -4.02
CA ASP A 210 6.83 -25.74 -3.54
C ASP A 210 7.19 -24.46 -4.30
N ALA A 211 8.09 -24.56 -5.27
CA ALA A 211 8.53 -23.42 -6.06
C ALA A 211 7.36 -22.79 -6.84
N LEU A 212 7.38 -21.46 -6.92
CA LEU A 212 6.42 -20.69 -7.70
C LEU A 212 6.60 -20.96 -9.19
N ASN A 213 5.84 -21.90 -9.74
CA ASN A 213 5.78 -22.18 -11.17
C ASN A 213 4.83 -21.21 -11.90
N GLU A 214 4.76 -21.29 -13.24
CA GLU A 214 3.96 -20.37 -14.06
C GLU A 214 2.46 -20.41 -13.71
N ASN A 215 1.89 -21.60 -13.50
CA ASN A 215 0.48 -21.77 -13.13
C ASN A 215 0.18 -21.14 -11.77
N LEU A 216 1.03 -21.39 -10.77
CA LEU A 216 0.91 -20.79 -9.44
C LEU A 216 1.07 -19.27 -9.50
N GLU A 217 2.02 -18.77 -10.29
CA GLU A 217 2.19 -17.33 -10.47
C GLU A 217 0.96 -16.69 -11.09
N GLN A 218 0.36 -17.30 -12.11
CA GLN A 218 -0.88 -16.83 -12.71
C GLN A 218 -2.03 -16.81 -11.68
N ALA A 219 -2.20 -17.89 -10.92
CA ALA A 219 -3.19 -17.99 -9.85
C ALA A 219 -3.02 -16.86 -8.81
N TRP A 220 -1.80 -16.59 -8.37
CA TRP A 220 -1.51 -15.49 -7.45
C TRP A 220 -1.73 -14.12 -8.07
N ASN A 221 -1.39 -13.91 -9.35
CA ASN A 221 -1.66 -12.65 -10.04
C ASN A 221 -3.17 -12.35 -10.00
N MET A 222 -4.03 -13.35 -10.23
CA MET A 222 -5.50 -13.18 -10.16
C MET A 222 -5.96 -12.72 -8.76
N ILE A 223 -5.46 -13.37 -7.70
CA ILE A 223 -5.75 -12.96 -6.32
C ILE A 223 -5.30 -11.52 -6.06
N PHE A 224 -4.10 -11.15 -6.49
CA PHE A 224 -3.60 -9.79 -6.29
C PHE A 224 -4.38 -8.74 -7.10
N GLU A 225 -4.88 -9.07 -8.29
CA GLU A 225 -5.79 -8.19 -9.03
C GLU A 225 -7.12 -7.99 -8.29
N ILE A 226 -7.69 -9.05 -7.70
CA ILE A 226 -8.90 -8.94 -6.86
C ILE A 226 -8.63 -8.04 -5.64
N ILE A 227 -7.51 -8.27 -4.93
CA ILE A 227 -7.10 -7.45 -3.77
C ILE A 227 -6.94 -5.98 -4.18
N LYS A 228 -6.12 -5.73 -5.21
CA LYS A 228 -5.79 -4.39 -5.67
C LYS A 228 -7.03 -3.63 -6.13
N SER A 229 -7.84 -4.23 -7.01
CA SER A 229 -9.04 -3.57 -7.56
C SER A 229 -10.00 -3.12 -6.45
N ASN A 230 -10.32 -4.00 -5.51
CA ASN A 230 -11.22 -3.68 -4.40
C ASN A 230 -10.61 -2.69 -3.39
N MET A 231 -9.34 -2.86 -3.01
CA MET A 231 -8.69 -1.89 -2.12
C MET A 231 -8.58 -0.49 -2.75
N CYS A 232 -8.39 -0.41 -4.08
CA CYS A 232 -8.39 0.87 -4.81
C CYS A 232 -9.77 1.54 -4.82
N VAL A 233 -10.85 0.76 -4.87
CA VAL A 233 -12.22 1.29 -4.67
C VAL A 233 -12.33 1.90 -3.28
N GLY A 234 -11.92 1.19 -2.23
CA GLY A 234 -11.92 1.70 -0.86
C GLY A 234 -11.12 3.00 -0.68
N LEU A 235 -9.90 3.06 -1.24
CA LEU A 235 -9.08 4.28 -1.25
C LEU A 235 -9.80 5.44 -1.94
N SER A 236 -10.39 5.18 -3.12
CA SER A 236 -11.05 6.20 -3.93
C SER A 236 -12.29 6.75 -3.24
N THR A 237 -13.09 5.88 -2.62
CA THR A 237 -14.25 6.25 -1.81
C THR A 237 -13.82 7.11 -0.62
N GLN A 238 -12.82 6.68 0.16
CA GLN A 238 -12.36 7.44 1.31
C GLN A 238 -11.74 8.79 0.92
N ARG A 239 -11.02 8.84 -0.21
CA ARG A 239 -10.47 10.10 -0.77
C ARG A 239 -11.58 11.06 -1.15
N TYR A 240 -12.62 10.57 -1.84
CA TYR A 240 -13.80 11.36 -2.18
C TYR A 240 -14.50 11.89 -0.92
N ASP A 241 -14.75 11.03 0.05
CA ASP A 241 -15.40 11.34 1.33
C ASP A 241 -14.61 12.37 2.16
N TYR A 242 -13.29 12.27 2.15
CA TYR A 242 -12.44 13.23 2.81
C TYR A 242 -12.52 14.60 2.13
N LEU A 243 -12.37 14.64 0.80
CA LEU A 243 -12.42 15.88 0.03
C LEU A 243 -13.80 16.54 0.12
N SER A 244 -14.89 15.78 0.02
CA SER A 244 -16.26 16.33 0.08
C SER A 244 -16.57 16.99 1.42
N ARG A 245 -16.05 16.45 2.53
CA ARG A 245 -16.26 16.98 3.88
C ARG A 245 -15.27 18.07 4.29
N ARG A 246 -14.06 18.08 3.72
CA ARG A 246 -12.97 18.97 4.14
C ARG A 246 -12.70 20.11 3.17
N MET A 247 -13.11 19.99 1.91
CA MET A 247 -12.95 21.04 0.91
C MET A 247 -14.07 22.07 1.07
N THR A 248 -13.69 23.33 1.18
CA THR A 248 -14.65 24.43 1.17
C THR A 248 -15.27 24.60 -0.22
N PRO A 249 -16.48 25.16 -0.35
CA PRO A 249 -17.09 25.43 -1.65
C PRO A 249 -16.20 26.29 -2.57
N LYS A 250 -15.42 27.23 -2.00
CA LYS A 250 -14.47 28.06 -2.74
C LYS A 250 -13.34 27.22 -3.34
N GLU A 251 -12.72 26.36 -2.53
CA GLU A 251 -11.67 25.44 -3.01
C GLU A 251 -12.21 24.49 -4.09
N PHE A 252 -13.43 23.99 -3.92
CA PHE A 252 -14.06 23.12 -4.91
C PHE A 252 -14.24 23.82 -6.27
N ILE A 253 -14.72 25.07 -6.29
CA ILE A 253 -14.85 25.88 -7.50
C ILE A 253 -13.48 26.11 -8.15
N ILE A 254 -12.45 26.42 -7.35
CA ILE A 254 -11.08 26.62 -7.84
C ILE A 254 -10.54 25.34 -8.47
N VAL A 255 -10.65 24.20 -7.78
CA VAL A 255 -10.17 22.90 -8.30
C VAL A 255 -10.92 22.53 -9.58
N LYS A 256 -12.25 22.65 -9.60
CA LYS A 256 -13.08 22.31 -10.77
C LYS A 256 -12.76 23.18 -11.98
N SER A 257 -12.66 24.50 -11.80
CA SER A 257 -12.31 25.43 -12.89
C SER A 257 -10.88 25.21 -13.40
N THR A 258 -9.92 24.98 -12.51
CA THR A 258 -8.52 24.68 -12.86
C THR A 258 -8.41 23.36 -13.61
N TRP A 259 -9.12 22.32 -13.16
CA TRP A 259 -9.15 21.03 -13.84
C TRP A 259 -9.79 21.10 -15.23
N HIS A 260 -10.83 21.93 -15.39
CA HIS A 260 -11.42 22.17 -16.71
C HIS A 260 -10.42 22.81 -17.67
N LYS A 261 -9.68 23.85 -17.23
CA LYS A 261 -8.59 24.45 -18.03
C LYS A 261 -7.53 23.42 -18.40
N ALA A 262 -7.13 22.57 -17.45
CA ALA A 262 -6.17 21.50 -17.70
C ALA A 262 -6.66 20.48 -18.74
N LYS A 263 -7.96 20.13 -18.74
CA LYS A 263 -8.58 19.28 -19.76
C LYS A 263 -8.52 19.90 -21.15
N VAL A 264 -8.91 21.17 -21.28
CA VAL A 264 -8.88 21.91 -22.55
C VAL A 264 -7.45 21.99 -23.11
N PHE A 265 -6.45 22.16 -22.24
CA PHE A 265 -5.04 22.25 -22.64
C PHE A 265 -4.39 20.91 -23.04
N ASN A 266 -5.03 19.76 -22.79
CA ASN A 266 -4.52 18.39 -22.90
C ASN A 266 -3.82 17.87 -21.63
N THR A 267 -4.54 17.06 -20.85
CA THR A 267 -4.07 16.44 -19.60
C THR A 267 -2.88 15.51 -19.79
N LYS A 268 -2.75 14.82 -20.94
CA LYS A 268 -1.59 13.94 -21.20
C LYS A 268 -0.31 14.75 -21.32
N HIS A 269 -0.36 15.86 -22.06
CA HIS A 269 0.78 16.75 -22.23
C HIS A 269 1.17 17.42 -20.90
N LEU A 270 0.17 17.89 -20.13
CA LEU A 270 0.40 18.46 -18.81
C LEU A 270 1.04 17.44 -17.84
N GLY A 271 0.54 16.20 -17.82
CA GLY A 271 1.10 15.13 -17.00
C GLY A 271 2.55 14.79 -17.37
N ALA A 272 2.89 14.78 -18.66
CA ALA A 272 4.27 14.57 -19.11
C ALA A 272 5.21 15.69 -18.62
N LYS A 273 4.77 16.95 -18.71
CA LYS A 273 5.54 18.11 -18.19
C LYS A 273 5.73 18.05 -16.68
N ILE A 274 4.66 17.76 -15.91
CA ILE A 274 4.76 17.61 -14.45
C ILE A 274 5.75 16.51 -14.08
N ARG A 275 5.72 15.38 -14.79
CA ARG A 275 6.68 14.28 -14.58
C ARG A 275 8.11 14.72 -14.87
N GLN A 276 8.36 15.40 -15.99
CA GLN A 276 9.67 15.92 -16.35
C GLN A 276 10.20 16.90 -15.30
N LEU A 277 9.35 17.82 -14.83
CA LEU A 277 9.69 18.77 -13.77
C LEU A 277 9.97 18.06 -12.45
N ALA A 278 9.17 17.07 -12.06
CA ALA A 278 9.39 16.30 -10.85
C ALA A 278 10.75 15.56 -10.88
N ILE A 279 11.12 15.01 -12.05
CA ILE A 279 12.44 14.40 -12.26
C ILE A 279 13.54 15.46 -12.12
N GLN A 280 13.39 16.62 -12.76
CA GLN A 280 14.38 17.71 -12.68
C GLN A 280 14.55 18.24 -11.25
N VAL A 281 13.47 18.46 -10.51
CA VAL A 281 13.50 18.92 -9.11
C VAL A 281 14.15 17.86 -8.20
N ASN A 282 13.85 16.58 -8.42
CA ASN A 282 14.50 15.49 -7.67
C ASN A 282 15.99 15.36 -8.02
N PHE A 283 16.37 15.57 -9.28
CA PHE A 283 17.77 15.58 -9.72
C PHE A 283 18.55 16.74 -9.07
N ILE A 284 17.96 17.94 -9.01
CA ILE A 284 18.54 19.10 -8.32
C ILE A 284 18.66 18.84 -6.81
N ARG A 285 17.69 18.15 -6.19
CA ARG A 285 17.77 17.71 -4.78
C ARG A 285 18.91 16.71 -4.55
N ILE A 286 19.12 15.77 -5.47
CA ILE A 286 20.23 14.80 -5.40
C ILE A 286 21.57 15.53 -5.54
N ILE A 287 21.73 16.42 -6.52
CA ILE A 287 22.94 17.22 -6.69
C ILE A 287 23.21 18.07 -5.46
N ARG A 288 22.21 18.77 -4.91
CA ARG A 288 22.39 19.58 -3.69
C ARG A 288 22.79 18.73 -2.49
N ARG A 289 22.27 17.50 -2.35
CA ARG A 289 22.69 16.56 -1.29
C ARG A 289 24.13 16.09 -1.47
N ILE A 290 24.57 15.84 -2.69
CA ILE A 290 25.95 15.50 -3.03
C ILE A 290 26.88 16.70 -2.75
N SER A 291 26.47 17.92 -3.09
CA SER A 291 27.24 19.15 -2.84
C SER A 291 27.27 19.56 -1.37
N SER A 292 26.24 19.21 -0.57
CA SER A 292 26.18 19.48 0.88
C SER A 292 26.83 18.39 1.72
N ALA A 293 27.05 17.19 1.16
CA ALA A 293 27.90 16.19 1.78
C ALA A 293 29.35 16.63 1.58
N SER A 294 29.84 17.49 2.47
CA SER A 294 31.26 17.79 2.60
C SER A 294 31.98 16.48 2.92
N ILE A 295 32.47 15.77 1.91
CA ILE A 295 33.50 14.76 2.10
C ILE A 295 34.73 15.54 2.59
N PRO A 296 35.22 15.32 3.81
CA PRO A 296 36.45 15.94 4.25
C PRO A 296 37.57 15.44 3.34
N PHE A 297 38.19 16.35 2.60
CA PHE A 297 39.39 16.10 1.82
C PHE A 297 40.57 15.94 2.78
N THR A 298 40.64 14.85 3.55
CA THR A 298 41.76 14.59 4.49
C THR A 298 42.39 13.21 4.37
N TYR A 299 42.21 12.47 3.27
CA TYR A 299 42.94 11.22 3.04
C TYR A 299 43.51 11.10 1.62
N LEU A 300 44.23 12.14 1.18
CA LEU A 300 45.12 12.07 0.00
C LEU A 300 46.48 12.75 0.28
N ALA A 301 46.98 12.60 1.50
CA ALA A 301 48.36 12.91 1.86
C ALA A 301 48.84 11.97 2.96
N MET A 302 49.10 10.71 2.58
CA MET A 302 50.08 9.81 3.20
C MET A 302 50.36 8.65 2.25
#